data_AF-A0A2D7K8Y8-F1
#
_entry.id   AF-A0A2D7K8Y8-F1
#
_cell.length_a   1.000
_cell.length_b   1.000
_cell.length_c   1.000
_cell.angle_alpha   90.00
_cell.angle_beta   90.00
_cell.angle_gamma   90.00
#
_symmetry.space_group_name_H-M   'P 1'
#
loop_
_entity.id
_entity.type
_entity.pdbx_description
1 polymer ?
#
loop_
_entity_poly.entity_id
_entity_poly.type
_entity_poly.pdbx_seq_one_letter_code
_entity_poly.pdbx_strand_id
1 'polypeptide(L)'
;MKNNIRVFFIISVILTGSCSKEGCTDPIAYNYNSEASKEDGSCDYEGCTDPNAVNYNPQATISNDCVYDQIGSWQSLSQIVNVNLNMSLFGITLLDTSTTEVVHPDSLDPEGLDFFNDGNMTVHYRNEPSENGTWVRTGDDLSMNLQDTSLIFSIDSINGTFIRLYSSQSESNTDPTTGASINYNYDITWDLRRN
;
A
#
# COMPACT_ATOMS: atom_id res chain seq x y z
N MET A 1 67.41 40.35 45.75
CA MET A 1 67.61 38.90 45.88
C MET A 1 66.47 38.30 46.69
N LYS A 2 65.55 37.56 46.05
CA LYS A 2 65.17 36.17 46.41
C LYS A 2 64.00 35.73 45.54
N ASN A 3 64.34 34.79 44.67
CA ASN A 3 63.48 33.96 43.84
C ASN A 3 62.69 32.97 44.71
N ASN A 4 61.77 32.24 44.05
CA ASN A 4 61.00 31.04 44.46
C ASN A 4 59.49 31.39 44.53
N ILE A 5 58.71 31.39 43.45
CA ILE A 5 58.50 30.29 42.49
C ILE A 5 58.51 28.94 43.20
N ARG A 6 57.36 28.54 43.74
CA ARG A 6 56.58 27.35 43.35
C ARG A 6 55.62 26.94 44.46
N VAL A 7 54.37 26.78 44.04
CA VAL A 7 53.45 25.74 44.52
C VAL A 7 52.85 26.03 45.90
N PHE A 8 51.65 26.63 45.91
CA PHE A 8 50.53 26.23 46.78
C PHE A 8 49.26 27.07 46.52
N PHE A 9 49.20 27.82 45.41
CA PHE A 9 47.94 27.94 44.65
C PHE A 9 47.74 26.66 43.82
N ILE A 10 47.71 25.50 44.47
CA ILE A 10 47.04 24.33 43.89
C ILE A 10 45.57 24.55 44.20
N ILE A 11 44.97 25.40 43.36
CA ILE A 11 43.62 25.23 42.82
C ILE A 11 42.75 24.38 43.75
N SER A 12 42.15 25.04 44.73
CA SER A 12 40.92 24.60 45.42
C SER A 12 39.74 24.74 44.46
N VAL A 13 39.88 24.10 43.31
CA VAL A 13 38.81 23.78 42.38
C VAL A 13 39.22 22.39 41.93
N ILE A 14 38.98 21.38 42.77
CA ILE A 14 37.93 20.40 42.47
C ILE A 14 36.95 21.01 41.46
N LEU A 15 37.38 21.15 40.19
CA LEU A 15 36.42 21.32 39.12
C LEU A 15 35.91 19.91 38.99
N THR A 16 34.91 19.62 39.81
CA THR A 16 33.93 18.60 39.61
C THR A 16 33.53 18.72 38.14
N GLY A 17 34.26 18.02 37.28
CA GLY A 17 33.70 17.52 36.05
C GLY A 17 32.58 16.63 36.53
N SER A 18 31.43 17.24 36.83
CA SER A 18 30.16 16.54 36.76
C SER A 18 30.16 16.04 35.33
N CYS A 19 30.58 14.79 35.16
CA CYS A 19 30.26 14.02 33.99
C CYS A 19 28.74 13.88 34.07
N SER A 20 28.04 14.93 33.64
CA SER A 20 26.61 14.90 33.49
C SER A 20 26.37 13.77 32.51
N LYS A 21 25.78 12.69 33.01
CA LYS A 21 25.49 11.53 32.18
C LYS A 21 24.54 12.04 31.09
N GLU A 22 24.98 11.91 29.84
CA GLU A 22 24.18 12.25 28.68
C GLU A 22 23.22 11.10 28.37
N GLY A 23 22.01 11.44 27.94
CA GLY A 23 20.95 10.49 27.64
C GLY A 23 19.59 11.18 27.61
N CYS A 24 18.55 10.46 27.19
CA CYS A 24 17.19 10.99 27.21
C CYS A 24 16.74 11.32 28.64
N THR A 25 16.39 12.58 28.90
CA THR A 25 15.86 13.06 30.20
C THR A 25 14.34 13.26 30.19
N ASP A 26 13.68 13.05 29.05
CA ASP A 26 12.22 13.11 28.94
C ASP A 26 11.59 11.82 29.49
N PRO A 27 10.82 11.89 30.60
CA PRO A 27 10.19 10.71 31.21
C PRO A 27 9.09 10.06 30.37
N ILE A 28 8.63 10.71 29.29
CA ILE A 28 7.64 10.11 28.37
C ILE A 28 8.30 9.29 27.24
N ALA A 29 9.62 9.43 27.06
CA ALA A 29 10.36 8.69 26.05
C ALA A 29 10.57 7.23 26.46
N TYR A 30 10.54 6.33 25.48
CA TYR A 30 10.73 4.89 25.67
C TYR A 30 12.11 4.55 26.25
N ASN A 31 13.12 5.32 25.87
CA ASN A 31 14.51 5.15 26.31
C ASN A 31 14.93 6.16 27.40
N TYR A 32 13.96 6.67 28.18
CA TYR A 32 14.22 7.55 29.32
C TYR A 32 15.29 6.97 30.26
N ASN A 33 16.28 7.79 30.59
CA ASN A 33 17.36 7.46 31.50
C ASN A 33 17.32 8.39 32.72
N SER A 34 16.81 7.88 33.85
CA SER A 34 16.72 8.65 35.09
C SER A 34 18.06 9.09 35.68
N GLU A 35 19.17 8.49 35.24
CA GLU A 35 20.52 8.88 35.64
C GLU A 35 21.10 9.96 34.70
N ALA A 36 20.47 10.23 33.55
CA ALA A 36 20.89 11.29 32.66
C ALA A 36 20.49 12.66 33.23
N SER A 37 21.43 13.59 33.22
CA SER A 37 21.23 14.97 33.70
C SER A 37 21.36 16.00 32.58
N LYS A 38 21.62 15.55 31.36
CA LYS A 38 21.74 16.38 30.17
C LYS A 38 21.16 15.62 28.96
N GLU A 39 20.18 16.23 28.31
CA GLU A 39 19.61 15.75 27.05
C GLU A 39 20.68 15.65 25.96
N ASP A 40 20.72 14.52 25.26
CA ASP A 40 21.61 14.26 24.13
C ASP A 40 20.87 14.14 22.78
N GLY A 41 19.53 14.29 22.81
CA GLY A 41 18.69 14.16 21.63
C GLY A 41 18.46 12.71 21.18
N SER A 42 18.81 11.72 22.01
CA SER A 42 18.58 10.30 21.72
C SER A 42 17.17 9.83 22.04
N CYS A 43 16.29 10.68 22.61
CA CYS A 43 14.96 10.27 23.07
C CYS A 43 14.14 9.58 21.97
N ASP A 44 13.66 8.38 22.31
CA ASP A 44 12.79 7.60 21.46
C ASP A 44 11.33 7.73 21.88
N TYR A 45 10.47 8.11 20.95
CA TYR A 45 9.04 8.25 21.19
C TYR A 45 8.27 7.26 20.34
N GLU A 46 7.36 6.54 21.00
CA GLU A 46 6.42 5.66 20.34
C GLU A 46 5.25 6.45 19.73
N GLY A 47 4.87 6.09 18.52
CA GLY A 47 3.71 6.63 17.82
C GLY A 47 3.77 6.28 16.34
N CYS A 48 2.70 6.50 15.60
CA CYS A 48 2.75 6.29 14.16
C CYS A 48 3.64 7.35 13.49
N THR A 49 4.67 6.93 12.77
CA THR A 49 5.57 7.85 12.03
C THR A 49 5.12 8.14 10.61
N ASP A 50 4.04 7.49 10.15
CA ASP A 50 3.49 7.68 8.82
C ASP A 50 2.56 8.89 8.76
N PRO A 51 2.87 9.94 7.98
CA PRO A 51 2.04 11.14 7.87
C PRO A 51 0.64 10.89 7.28
N ASN A 52 0.38 9.71 6.73
CA ASN A 52 -0.92 9.32 6.18
C ASN A 52 -1.83 8.61 7.19
N ALA A 53 -1.34 8.29 8.39
CA ALA A 53 -2.16 7.68 9.45
C ALA A 53 -3.02 8.71 10.18
N VAL A 54 -4.20 8.30 10.63
CA VAL A 54 -5.10 9.09 11.48
C VAL A 54 -4.45 9.43 12.82
N ASN A 55 -3.67 8.49 13.35
CA ASN A 55 -2.92 8.69 14.58
C ASN A 55 -1.46 9.06 14.33
N TYR A 56 -1.15 9.70 13.19
CA TYR A 56 0.19 10.22 12.91
C TYR A 56 0.69 11.10 14.05
N ASN A 57 1.87 10.76 14.57
CA ASN A 57 2.58 11.53 15.58
C ASN A 57 3.91 12.04 15.00
N PRO A 58 4.04 13.36 14.72
CA PRO A 58 5.26 13.93 14.17
C PRO A 58 6.44 13.94 15.15
N GLN A 59 6.23 13.58 16.42
CA GLN A 59 7.29 13.43 17.42
C GLN A 59 7.74 11.98 17.58
N ALA A 60 7.03 11.01 16.99
CA ALA A 60 7.42 9.62 17.05
C ALA A 60 8.74 9.39 16.29
N THR A 61 9.64 8.64 16.93
CA THR A 61 10.90 8.17 16.32
C THR A 61 10.84 6.66 16.06
N ILE A 62 9.96 5.95 16.76
CA ILE A 62 9.70 4.52 16.61
C ILE A 62 8.24 4.35 16.17
N SER A 63 8.06 3.79 14.96
CA SER A 63 6.73 3.52 14.42
C SER A 63 6.04 2.40 15.20
N ASN A 64 4.85 2.67 15.75
CA ASN A 64 3.96 1.69 16.35
C ASN A 64 2.50 1.92 15.93
N ASP A 65 1.68 0.87 16.03
CA ASP A 65 0.20 0.88 15.94
C ASP A 65 -0.41 1.99 15.05
N CYS A 66 0.02 2.08 13.80
CA CYS A 66 -0.55 3.05 12.85
C CYS A 66 -2.02 2.71 12.55
N VAL A 67 -2.92 3.63 12.95
CA VAL A 67 -4.33 3.61 12.64
C VAL A 67 -4.53 4.48 11.42
N TYR A 68 -5.01 3.88 10.35
CA TYR A 68 -5.36 4.60 9.15
C TYR A 68 -6.88 4.71 9.05
N ASP A 69 -7.39 5.84 8.54
CA ASP A 69 -8.81 6.00 8.24
C ASP A 69 -9.08 5.11 7.05
N GLN A 70 -9.79 4.01 7.26
CA GLN A 70 -10.32 3.13 6.22
C GLN A 70 -9.46 3.06 4.94
N ILE A 71 -8.18 2.72 5.09
CA ILE A 71 -7.34 2.33 3.96
C ILE A 71 -8.05 1.21 3.21
N GLY A 72 -8.24 1.41 1.90
CA GLY A 72 -8.91 0.42 1.05
C GLY A 72 -10.43 0.30 1.19
N SER A 73 -11.17 1.24 1.81
CA SER A 73 -12.63 1.27 1.72
C SER A 73 -13.08 1.82 0.36
N TRP A 74 -12.92 1.01 -0.68
CA TRP A 74 -13.44 1.29 -2.01
C TRP A 74 -14.81 0.64 -2.14
N GLN A 75 -15.82 1.41 -2.49
CA GLN A 75 -17.09 0.88 -2.96
C GLN A 75 -17.01 0.63 -4.46
N SER A 76 -17.35 -0.59 -4.86
CA SER A 76 -17.64 -0.87 -6.26
C SER A 76 -18.92 -0.14 -6.68
N LEU A 77 -18.78 0.75 -7.66
CA LEU A 77 -19.92 1.45 -8.25
C LEU A 77 -20.56 0.64 -9.36
N SER A 78 -19.73 0.09 -10.26
CA SER A 78 -20.19 -0.74 -11.36
C SER A 78 -19.07 -1.59 -11.93
N GLN A 79 -19.38 -2.83 -12.30
CA GLN A 79 -18.53 -3.66 -13.13
C GLN A 79 -19.30 -4.03 -14.41
N ILE A 80 -18.76 -3.67 -15.55
CA ILE A 80 -19.35 -3.95 -16.87
C ILE A 80 -18.46 -4.98 -17.55
N VAL A 81 -19.04 -6.13 -17.89
CA VAL A 81 -18.37 -7.22 -18.60
C VAL A 81 -19.01 -7.36 -19.97
N ASN A 82 -18.25 -7.10 -21.03
CA ASN A 82 -18.66 -7.39 -22.40
C ASN A 82 -18.00 -8.68 -22.84
N VAL A 83 -18.76 -9.60 -23.42
CA VAL A 83 -18.26 -10.86 -23.95
C VAL A 83 -18.79 -11.05 -25.36
N ASN A 84 -17.90 -11.34 -26.30
CA ASN A 84 -18.25 -11.80 -27.63
C ASN A 84 -17.75 -13.23 -27.82
N LEU A 85 -18.61 -14.10 -28.33
CA LEU A 85 -18.30 -15.50 -28.62
C LEU A 85 -18.78 -15.85 -30.02
N ASN A 86 -17.85 -16.33 -30.84
CA ASN A 86 -18.09 -16.81 -32.18
C ASN A 86 -17.57 -18.25 -32.31
N MET A 87 -18.45 -19.15 -32.75
CA MET A 87 -18.11 -20.54 -33.03
C MET A 87 -18.43 -20.87 -34.48
N SER A 88 -17.53 -21.57 -35.16
CA SER A 88 -17.77 -22.06 -36.52
C SER A 88 -17.25 -23.47 -36.72
N LEU A 89 -17.79 -24.16 -37.73
CA LEU A 89 -17.33 -25.47 -38.18
C LEU A 89 -17.22 -25.45 -39.70
N PHE A 90 -16.03 -25.75 -40.23
CA PHE A 90 -15.72 -25.64 -41.67
C PHE A 90 -16.07 -24.26 -42.26
N GLY A 91 -15.91 -23.20 -41.47
CA GLY A 91 -16.25 -21.83 -41.87
C GLY A 91 -17.75 -21.50 -41.83
N ILE A 92 -18.60 -22.43 -41.38
CA ILE A 92 -20.02 -22.16 -41.13
C ILE A 92 -20.18 -21.74 -39.68
N THR A 93 -20.65 -20.50 -39.45
CA THR A 93 -20.95 -20.00 -38.10
C THR A 93 -22.09 -20.79 -37.46
N LEU A 94 -21.83 -21.36 -36.29
CA LEU A 94 -22.79 -22.11 -35.48
C LEU A 94 -23.38 -21.25 -34.36
N LEU A 95 -22.57 -20.35 -33.81
CA LEU A 95 -22.95 -19.43 -32.76
C LEU A 95 -22.22 -18.11 -32.97
N ASP A 96 -22.95 -17.01 -32.91
CA ASP A 96 -22.41 -15.66 -32.90
C ASP A 96 -23.25 -14.86 -31.91
N THR A 97 -22.68 -14.62 -30.73
CA THR A 97 -23.41 -14.01 -29.63
C THR A 97 -22.51 -13.03 -28.89
N SER A 98 -23.15 -11.96 -28.40
CA SER A 98 -22.53 -10.99 -27.52
C SER A 98 -23.44 -10.77 -26.32
N THR A 99 -22.87 -10.65 -25.13
CA THR A 99 -23.61 -10.22 -23.94
C THR A 99 -22.84 -9.15 -23.19
N THR A 100 -23.59 -8.25 -22.55
CA THR A 100 -23.07 -7.26 -21.63
C THR A 100 -23.76 -7.48 -20.30
N GLU A 101 -22.97 -7.80 -19.27
CA GLU A 101 -23.45 -7.96 -17.91
C GLU A 101 -22.99 -6.77 -17.06
N VAL A 102 -23.93 -6.17 -16.34
CA VAL A 102 -23.63 -5.16 -15.32
C VAL A 102 -23.73 -5.84 -13.98
N VAL A 103 -22.58 -6.10 -13.37
CA VAL A 103 -22.49 -6.66 -12.04
C VAL A 103 -22.36 -5.49 -11.07
N HIS A 104 -23.16 -5.52 -10.01
CA HIS A 104 -22.92 -4.73 -8.80
C HIS A 104 -22.20 -5.64 -7.82
N PRO A 105 -20.84 -5.70 -7.84
CA PRO A 105 -20.14 -6.62 -6.97
C PRO A 105 -20.12 -5.99 -5.57
N ASP A 106 -21.15 -6.27 -4.78
CA ASP A 106 -21.25 -5.91 -3.36
C ASP A 106 -20.22 -6.68 -2.48
N SER A 107 -19.19 -7.28 -3.08
CA SER A 107 -18.26 -8.21 -2.41
C SER A 107 -16.83 -8.23 -2.98
N LEU A 108 -16.48 -7.38 -3.94
CA LEU A 108 -15.11 -7.30 -4.46
C LEU A 108 -14.43 -6.01 -4.01
N ASP A 109 -14.62 -5.61 -2.75
CA ASP A 109 -13.92 -4.45 -2.20
C ASP A 109 -12.41 -4.75 -2.27
N PRO A 110 -11.62 -3.93 -2.99
CA PRO A 110 -10.17 -4.11 -3.06
C PRO A 110 -9.55 -3.71 -1.72
N GLU A 111 -9.69 -4.61 -0.75
CA GLU A 111 -9.07 -4.46 0.56
C GLU A 111 -7.56 -4.31 0.36
N GLY A 112 -7.01 -3.18 0.81
CA GLY A 112 -5.57 -2.91 0.75
C GLY A 112 -5.07 -2.25 -0.53
N LEU A 113 -5.92 -1.69 -1.39
CA LEU A 113 -5.45 -0.73 -2.41
C LEU A 113 -5.59 0.71 -1.92
N ASP A 114 -4.49 1.45 -1.95
CA ASP A 114 -4.52 2.90 -1.82
C ASP A 114 -4.09 3.55 -3.12
N PHE A 115 -4.88 4.52 -3.57
CA PHE A 115 -4.62 5.31 -4.75
C PHE A 115 -4.38 6.75 -4.32
N PHE A 116 -3.46 7.43 -4.97
CA PHE A 116 -3.12 8.82 -4.68
C PHE A 116 -3.60 9.71 -5.82
N ASN A 117 -3.89 10.97 -5.51
CA ASN A 117 -4.39 11.94 -6.48
C ASN A 117 -3.38 12.26 -7.61
N ASP A 118 -2.12 11.88 -7.43
CA ASP A 118 -1.04 12.00 -8.42
C ASP A 118 -0.96 10.78 -9.37
N GLY A 119 -1.88 9.83 -9.24
CA GLY A 119 -1.90 8.60 -10.03
C GLY A 119 -1.04 7.46 -9.46
N ASN A 120 -0.35 7.69 -8.34
CA ASN A 120 0.37 6.62 -7.65
C ASN A 120 -0.61 5.66 -6.97
N MET A 121 -0.21 4.41 -6.81
CA MET A 121 -0.96 3.42 -6.03
C MET A 121 -0.02 2.55 -5.22
N THR A 122 -0.39 2.29 -3.97
CA THR A 122 0.28 1.40 -3.04
C THR A 122 -0.65 0.24 -2.69
N VAL A 123 -0.08 -0.97 -2.65
CA VAL A 123 -0.78 -2.16 -2.16
C VAL A 123 -0.35 -2.39 -0.72
N HIS A 124 -1.29 -2.27 0.21
CA HIS A 124 -1.14 -2.64 1.60
C HIS A 124 -1.46 -4.12 1.77
N TYR A 125 -0.43 -4.92 2.05
CA TYR A 125 -0.61 -6.32 2.42
C TYR A 125 -1.16 -6.38 3.86
N ARG A 126 -2.47 -6.60 4.03
CA ARG A 126 -2.98 -7.05 5.32
C ARG A 126 -2.54 -8.50 5.53
N ASN A 127 -2.18 -8.83 6.77
CA ASN A 127 -1.84 -10.20 7.18
C ASN A 127 -3.06 -11.13 7.28
N GLU A 128 -4.25 -10.67 6.88
CA GLU A 128 -5.48 -11.45 6.85
C GLU A 128 -5.70 -11.95 5.41
N PRO A 129 -5.83 -13.27 5.18
CA PRO A 129 -6.22 -13.76 3.88
C PRO A 129 -7.66 -13.30 3.61
N SER A 130 -7.82 -12.29 2.76
CA SER A 130 -9.16 -11.95 2.27
C SER A 130 -9.72 -13.19 1.57
N GLU A 131 -10.99 -13.52 1.81
CA GLU A 131 -11.66 -14.66 1.14
C GLU A 131 -11.69 -14.49 -0.39
N ASN A 132 -11.34 -13.30 -0.90
CA ASN A 132 -11.53 -12.84 -2.27
C ASN A 132 -10.23 -12.65 -3.08
N GLY A 133 -9.09 -13.15 -2.59
CA GLY A 133 -7.83 -13.19 -3.34
C GLY A 133 -6.75 -12.21 -2.86
N THR A 134 -5.65 -12.12 -3.61
CA THR A 134 -4.52 -11.21 -3.32
C THR A 134 -4.29 -10.23 -4.45
N TRP A 135 -4.03 -8.97 -4.10
CA TRP A 135 -3.70 -7.91 -5.05
C TRP A 135 -2.19 -7.76 -5.19
N VAL A 136 -1.70 -7.66 -6.43
CA VAL A 136 -0.28 -7.46 -6.73
C VAL A 136 -0.14 -6.41 -7.83
N ARG A 137 0.69 -5.39 -7.60
CA ARG A 137 1.04 -4.39 -8.62
C ARG A 137 2.33 -4.78 -9.33
N THR A 138 2.33 -4.74 -10.66
CA THR A 138 3.53 -4.89 -11.50
C THR A 138 3.57 -3.77 -12.54
N GLY A 139 4.37 -2.73 -12.31
CA GLY A 139 4.37 -1.55 -13.20
C GLY A 139 3.04 -0.79 -13.13
N ASP A 140 2.35 -0.65 -14.25
CA ASP A 140 1.02 0.00 -14.34
C ASP A 140 -0.13 -0.99 -14.25
N ASP A 141 0.18 -2.28 -14.16
CA ASP A 141 -0.81 -3.35 -14.06
C ASP A 141 -1.07 -3.75 -12.60
N LEU A 142 -2.34 -4.08 -12.35
CA LEU A 142 -2.88 -4.54 -11.10
C LEU A 142 -3.45 -5.95 -11.30
N SER A 143 -2.83 -6.94 -10.67
CA SER A 143 -3.26 -8.33 -10.71
C SER A 143 -4.09 -8.67 -9.48
N MET A 144 -5.28 -9.22 -9.71
CA MET A 144 -6.12 -9.86 -8.70
C MET A 144 -5.96 -11.37 -8.84
N ASN A 145 -5.30 -12.00 -7.88
CA ASN A 145 -5.08 -13.44 -7.85
C ASN A 145 -6.17 -14.10 -7.01
N LEU A 146 -7.09 -14.80 -7.68
CA LEU A 146 -8.09 -15.69 -7.10
C LEU A 146 -7.49 -17.10 -6.95
N GLN A 147 -8.22 -18.03 -6.32
CA GLN A 147 -7.74 -19.39 -6.07
C GLN A 147 -7.29 -20.12 -7.35
N ASP A 148 -8.05 -19.97 -8.44
CA ASP A 148 -7.85 -20.72 -9.69
C ASP A 148 -7.48 -19.84 -10.89
N THR A 149 -7.56 -18.51 -10.77
CA THR A 149 -7.40 -17.58 -11.88
C THR A 149 -6.75 -16.28 -11.43
N SER A 150 -5.94 -15.67 -12.31
CA SER A 150 -5.44 -14.31 -12.12
C SER A 150 -6.08 -13.40 -13.15
N LEU A 151 -6.68 -12.30 -12.69
CA LEU A 151 -7.17 -11.22 -13.55
C LEU A 151 -6.19 -10.07 -13.50
N ILE A 152 -5.81 -9.54 -14.66
CA ILE A 152 -4.93 -8.39 -14.77
C ILE A 152 -5.75 -7.21 -15.26
N PHE A 153 -5.75 -6.13 -14.47
CA PHE A 153 -6.36 -4.86 -14.79
C PHE A 153 -5.26 -3.82 -15.01
N SER A 154 -5.43 -2.98 -16.02
CA SER A 154 -4.68 -1.75 -16.17
C SER A 154 -5.49 -0.58 -15.62
N ILE A 155 -4.81 0.44 -15.12
CA ILE A 155 -5.45 1.68 -14.67
C ILE A 155 -5.85 2.50 -15.89
N ASP A 156 -7.15 2.69 -16.10
CA ASP A 156 -7.66 3.52 -17.21
C ASP A 156 -7.71 5.01 -16.83
N SER A 157 -8.23 5.33 -15.63
CA SER A 157 -8.25 6.72 -15.15
C SER A 157 -8.35 6.84 -13.63
N ILE A 158 -7.73 7.89 -13.07
CA ILE A 158 -7.83 8.27 -11.65
C ILE A 158 -8.29 9.73 -11.57
N ASN A 159 -9.34 10.00 -10.79
CA ASN A 159 -9.86 11.34 -10.55
C ASN A 159 -10.31 11.50 -9.10
N GLY A 160 -9.42 12.04 -8.24
CA GLY A 160 -9.70 12.22 -6.83
C GLY A 160 -10.01 10.89 -6.14
N THR A 161 -11.26 10.72 -5.70
CA THR A 161 -11.75 9.50 -5.03
C THR A 161 -12.24 8.44 -6.01
N PHE A 162 -12.21 8.67 -7.32
CA PHE A 162 -12.72 7.73 -8.33
C PHE A 162 -11.57 7.09 -9.10
N ILE A 163 -11.67 5.79 -9.34
CA ILE A 163 -10.79 5.07 -10.27
C ILE A 163 -11.59 4.18 -11.19
N ARG A 164 -11.14 4.12 -12.45
CA ARG A 164 -11.57 3.14 -13.43
C ARG A 164 -10.43 2.18 -13.74
N LEU A 165 -10.71 0.90 -13.60
CA LEU A 165 -9.86 -0.21 -14.02
C LEU A 165 -10.40 -0.82 -15.30
N TYR A 166 -9.51 -1.31 -16.16
CA TYR A 166 -9.87 -1.95 -17.41
C TYR A 166 -9.07 -3.24 -17.63
N SER A 167 -9.71 -4.27 -18.14
CA SER A 167 -9.07 -5.51 -18.57
C SER A 167 -9.67 -5.95 -19.89
N SER A 168 -8.87 -6.51 -20.80
CA SER A 168 -9.40 -7.11 -22.02
C SER A 168 -8.54 -8.25 -22.52
N GLN A 169 -9.21 -9.28 -23.06
CA GLN A 169 -8.58 -10.47 -23.60
C GLN A 169 -9.27 -10.87 -24.91
N SER A 170 -8.51 -11.42 -25.83
CA SER A 170 -9.05 -12.12 -27.00
C SER A 170 -8.27 -13.40 -27.24
N GLU A 171 -8.99 -14.49 -27.52
CA GLU A 171 -8.39 -15.75 -27.90
C GLU A 171 -9.15 -16.35 -29.10
N SER A 172 -8.40 -17.05 -29.95
CA SER A 172 -8.92 -17.78 -31.09
C SER A 172 -8.25 -19.15 -31.13
N ASN A 173 -9.05 -20.21 -31.20
CA ASN A 173 -8.56 -21.57 -31.37
C ASN A 173 -9.27 -22.20 -32.57
N THR A 174 -8.49 -22.77 -33.47
CA THR A 174 -9.01 -23.48 -34.64
C THR A 174 -8.34 -24.84 -34.77
N ASP A 175 -9.13 -25.90 -34.75
CA ASP A 175 -8.65 -27.25 -35.01
C ASP A 175 -8.46 -27.45 -36.53
N PRO A 176 -7.22 -27.68 -37.01
CA PRO A 176 -6.95 -27.82 -38.44
C PRO A 176 -7.54 -29.09 -39.07
N THR A 177 -7.91 -30.09 -38.26
CA THR A 177 -8.44 -31.38 -38.71
C THR A 177 -9.96 -31.31 -38.91
N THR A 178 -10.66 -30.72 -37.95
CA THR A 178 -12.12 -30.63 -37.96
C THR A 178 -12.62 -29.31 -38.56
N GLY A 179 -11.74 -28.31 -38.73
CA GLY A 179 -12.14 -26.96 -39.14
C GLY A 179 -13.04 -26.27 -38.12
N ALA A 180 -13.12 -26.80 -36.90
CA ALA A 180 -13.84 -26.19 -35.79
C ALA A 180 -13.04 -24.99 -35.28
N SER A 181 -13.67 -23.83 -35.16
CA SER A 181 -13.07 -22.61 -34.67
C SER A 181 -13.92 -22.01 -33.55
N ILE A 182 -13.27 -21.58 -32.48
CA ILE A 182 -13.87 -20.84 -31.37
C ILE A 182 -13.06 -19.56 -31.22
N ASN A 183 -13.73 -18.42 -31.31
CA ASN A 183 -13.16 -17.11 -31.12
C ASN A 183 -13.94 -16.44 -30.00
N TYR A 184 -13.25 -15.96 -28.98
CA TYR A 184 -13.88 -15.17 -27.95
C TYR A 184 -13.03 -13.95 -27.62
N ASN A 185 -13.72 -12.89 -27.21
CA ASN A 185 -13.08 -11.76 -26.58
C ASN A 185 -13.96 -11.28 -25.44
N TYR A 186 -13.32 -10.70 -24.43
CA TYR A 186 -14.01 -10.03 -23.36
C TYR A 186 -13.27 -8.77 -22.97
N ASP A 187 -14.02 -7.80 -22.48
CA ASP A 187 -13.50 -6.63 -21.79
C ASP A 187 -14.29 -6.39 -20.50
N ILE A 188 -13.58 -5.92 -19.48
CA ILE A 188 -14.10 -5.62 -18.16
C ILE A 188 -13.74 -4.19 -17.85
N THR A 189 -14.75 -3.36 -17.58
CA THR A 189 -14.57 -2.02 -17.00
C THR A 189 -15.09 -2.03 -15.58
N TRP A 190 -14.27 -1.57 -14.64
CA TRP A 190 -14.63 -1.57 -13.24
C TRP A 190 -14.39 -0.21 -12.60
N ASP A 191 -15.49 0.38 -12.11
CA ASP A 191 -15.52 1.68 -11.47
C ASP A 191 -15.58 1.52 -9.96
N LEU A 192 -14.62 2.13 -9.29
CA LEU A 192 -14.48 2.11 -7.84
C LEU A 192 -14.46 3.54 -7.31
N ARG A 193 -15.03 3.74 -6.12
CA ARG A 193 -14.98 5.01 -5.41
C ARG A 193 -14.52 4.81 -3.97
N ARG A 194 -13.58 5.64 -3.53
CA ARG A 194 -13.18 5.71 -2.12
C ARG A 194 -14.31 6.27 -1.26
N ASN A 195 -14.59 5.59 -0.15
CA ASN A 195 -15.48 6.08 0.91
C ASN A 195 -14.93 7.33 1.59
#